data_AF-A0A5C0DTE6-F1
#
_entry.id   AF-A0A5C0DTE6-F1
#
_cell.length_a   1.000
_cell.length_b   1.000
_cell.length_c   1.000
_cell.angle_alpha   90.00
_cell.angle_beta   90.00
_cell.angle_gamma   90.00
#
_symmetry.space_group_name_H-M   'P 1'
#
loop_
_entity.id
_entity.type
_entity.pdbx_description
1 polymer ?
#
loop_
_entity_poly.entity_id
_entity_poly.type
_entity_poly.pdbx_seq_one_letter_code
_entity_poly.pdbx_strand_id
1 'polypeptide(L)'
;MSQFTFLQTEFPTIYESAHKAFKTDKNTLDETIKQLRAELASVKQANTTQPDTHDYSEQQTRDIFIDLLLKEAGWILVSTPLNQREGSLSEVEGNIKGGTISSEFPVTGMPNSSGTGFVDYVLWGDDGKPLAVVEAKRTRTDPRSGQQQAKLYADC
;
A
#
# COMPACT_ATOMS: atom_id res chain seq x y z
N MET A 1 24.53 47.22 -42.70
CA MET A 1 23.95 45.89 -42.48
C MET A 1 24.99 45.01 -41.81
N SER A 2 25.01 44.95 -40.48
CA SER A 2 25.86 44.00 -39.74
C SER A 2 25.32 43.87 -38.33
N GLN A 3 24.58 42.79 -38.08
CA GLN A 3 24.23 42.27 -36.76
C GLN A 3 23.44 40.98 -36.97
N PHE A 4 24.11 39.89 -37.35
CA PHE A 4 23.55 38.53 -37.25
C PHE A 4 24.70 37.52 -37.27
N THR A 5 25.56 37.61 -36.26
CA THR A 5 26.62 36.61 -36.02
C THR A 5 26.76 36.39 -34.52
N PHE A 6 25.70 35.89 -33.91
CA PHE A 6 25.76 35.34 -32.57
C PHE A 6 24.63 34.33 -32.48
N LEU A 7 24.95 33.09 -32.11
CA LEU A 7 24.08 32.04 -31.53
C LEU A 7 24.61 30.63 -31.83
N GLN A 8 25.39 30.39 -32.90
CA GLN A 8 25.72 29.01 -33.29
C GLN A 8 26.81 28.32 -32.44
N THR A 9 27.68 29.06 -31.77
CA THR A 9 28.75 28.51 -30.91
C THR A 9 28.35 28.36 -29.44
N GLU A 10 27.32 29.07 -28.98
CA GLU A 10 26.89 29.01 -27.58
C GLU A 10 25.98 27.83 -27.28
N PHE A 11 25.07 27.46 -28.21
CA PHE A 11 24.11 26.35 -28.05
C PHE A 11 24.75 24.98 -27.75
N PRO A 12 25.81 24.52 -28.46
CA PRO A 12 26.44 23.24 -28.17
C PRO A 12 27.08 23.23 -26.77
N THR A 13 27.70 24.34 -26.38
CA THR A 13 28.42 24.50 -25.11
C THR A 13 27.47 24.53 -23.91
N ILE A 14 26.33 25.22 -24.01
CA ILE A 14 25.30 25.21 -22.95
C ILE A 14 24.63 23.85 -22.83
N TYR A 15 24.38 23.14 -23.95
CA TYR A 15 23.82 21.79 -23.90
C TYR A 15 24.77 20.80 -23.24
N GLU A 16 26.06 20.83 -23.61
CA GLU A 16 27.06 19.90 -23.08
C GLU A 16 27.34 20.14 -21.60
N SER A 17 27.35 21.41 -21.17
CA SER A 17 27.46 21.76 -19.75
C SER A 17 26.22 21.35 -18.94
N ALA A 18 25.01 21.59 -19.45
CA ALA A 18 23.77 21.17 -18.80
C ALA A 18 23.65 19.64 -18.71
N HIS A 19 24.02 18.92 -19.76
CA HIS A 19 24.00 17.45 -19.76
C HIS A 19 25.05 16.86 -18.82
N LYS A 20 26.23 17.49 -18.71
CA LYS A 20 27.25 17.10 -17.74
C LYS A 20 26.78 17.35 -16.31
N ALA A 21 26.15 18.50 -16.04
CA ALA A 21 25.56 18.81 -14.74
C ALA A 21 24.47 17.79 -14.37
N PHE A 22 23.52 17.54 -15.27
CA PHE A 22 22.47 16.53 -15.09
C PHE A 22 23.01 15.13 -14.80
N LYS A 23 24.02 14.67 -15.55
CA LYS A 23 24.66 13.38 -15.28
C LYS A 23 25.34 13.33 -13.91
N THR A 24 25.96 14.44 -13.51
CA THR A 24 26.61 14.54 -12.20
C THR A 24 25.55 14.45 -11.09
N ASP A 25 24.48 15.22 -11.20
CA ASP A 25 23.36 15.22 -10.25
C ASP A 25 22.65 13.86 -10.17
N LYS A 26 22.48 13.19 -11.32
CA LYS A 26 21.95 11.83 -11.34
C LYS A 26 22.86 10.86 -10.60
N ASN A 27 24.17 10.92 -10.86
CA ASN A 27 25.12 10.04 -10.21
C ASN A 27 25.21 10.29 -8.69
N THR A 28 25.15 11.55 -8.26
CA THR A 28 25.12 11.88 -6.83
C THR A 28 23.85 11.37 -6.18
N LEU A 29 22.69 11.54 -6.84
CA LEU A 29 21.42 11.01 -6.35
C LEU A 29 21.42 9.48 -6.26
N ASP A 30 21.95 8.80 -7.27
CA ASP A 30 22.06 7.34 -7.29
C ASP A 30 22.97 6.84 -6.14
N GLU A 31 24.07 7.53 -5.85
CA GLU A 31 24.92 7.22 -4.70
C GLU A 31 24.23 7.52 -3.36
N THR A 32 23.47 8.61 -3.23
CA THR A 32 22.66 8.89 -2.04
C THR A 32 21.59 7.82 -1.82
N ILE A 33 20.87 7.41 -2.86
CA ILE A 33 19.87 6.33 -2.77
C ILE A 33 20.53 5.03 -2.31
N LYS A 34 21.71 4.71 -2.84
CA LYS A 34 22.47 3.52 -2.46
C LYS A 34 22.89 3.57 -0.98
N GLN A 35 23.39 4.71 -0.50
CA GLN A 35 23.75 4.90 0.91
C GLN A 35 22.53 4.78 1.83
N LEU A 36 21.43 5.46 1.51
CA LEU A 36 20.19 5.40 2.30
C LEU A 36 19.62 3.98 2.35
N ARG A 37 19.69 3.22 1.24
CA ARG A 37 19.27 1.81 1.23
C ARG A 37 20.14 0.95 2.13
N ALA A 38 21.45 1.18 2.15
CA ALA A 38 22.36 0.45 3.03
C ALA A 38 22.11 0.76 4.50
N GLU A 39 21.85 2.03 4.83
CA GLU A 39 21.48 2.47 6.18
C GLU A 39 20.13 1.88 6.62
N LEU A 40 19.11 1.94 5.75
CA LEU A 40 17.82 1.32 6.05
C LEU A 40 17.94 -0.20 6.26
N ALA A 41 18.80 -0.88 5.49
CA ALA A 41 19.04 -2.30 5.67
C ALA A 41 19.68 -2.61 7.03
N SER A 42 20.67 -1.82 7.47
CA SER A 42 21.32 -2.03 8.77
C SER A 42 20.36 -1.74 9.94
N VAL A 43 19.57 -0.67 9.86
CA VAL A 43 18.54 -0.33 10.86
C VAL A 43 17.47 -1.41 10.93
N LYS A 44 16.98 -1.91 9.79
CA LYS A 44 16.00 -3.01 9.76
C LYS A 44 16.55 -4.28 10.41
N GLN A 45 17.81 -4.60 10.15
CA GLN A 45 18.44 -5.78 10.73
C GLN A 45 18.61 -5.64 12.25
N ALA A 46 18.99 -4.46 12.74
CA ALA A 46 19.04 -4.17 14.18
C ALA A 46 17.65 -4.28 14.83
N ASN A 47 16.63 -3.69 14.23
CA ASN A 47 15.26 -3.69 14.76
C ASN A 47 14.62 -5.08 14.76
N THR A 48 15.01 -5.98 13.85
CA THR A 48 14.52 -7.37 13.81
C THR A 48 14.84 -8.13 15.11
N THR A 49 15.91 -7.73 15.81
CA THR A 49 16.35 -8.38 17.05
C THR A 49 15.70 -7.83 18.32
N GLN A 50 14.95 -6.73 18.21
CA GLN A 50 14.26 -6.13 19.34
C GLN A 50 12.79 -6.59 19.35
N PRO A 51 12.38 -7.46 20.28
CA PRO A 51 10.99 -7.86 20.38
C PRO A 51 10.14 -6.66 20.80
N ASP A 52 9.03 -6.48 20.09
CA ASP A 52 8.02 -5.50 20.47
C ASP A 52 7.35 -5.93 21.79
N THR A 53 7.35 -5.02 22.77
CA THR A 53 6.80 -5.27 24.11
C THR A 53 5.40 -4.74 24.31
N HIS A 54 4.81 -4.06 23.32
CA HIS A 54 3.47 -3.49 23.46
C HIS A 54 2.38 -4.57 23.38
N ASP A 55 1.29 -4.38 24.12
CA ASP A 55 0.08 -5.21 24.07
C ASP A 55 -1.02 -4.49 23.28
N TYR A 56 -0.85 -4.45 21.96
CA TYR A 56 -1.83 -3.81 21.08
C TYR A 56 -3.13 -4.62 21.04
N SER A 57 -4.26 -3.92 21.14
CA SER A 57 -5.55 -4.49 20.77
C SER A 57 -5.59 -4.82 19.27
N GLU A 58 -6.58 -5.60 18.86
CA GLU A 58 -6.78 -5.92 17.45
C GLU A 58 -7.07 -4.66 16.63
N GLN A 59 -7.91 -3.76 17.17
CA GLN A 59 -8.17 -2.46 16.57
C GLN A 59 -6.89 -1.62 16.44
N GLN A 60 -6.05 -1.57 17.48
CA GLN A 60 -4.77 -0.85 17.40
C GLN A 60 -3.84 -1.50 16.38
N THR A 61 -3.88 -2.82 16.24
CA THR A 61 -3.10 -3.53 15.21
C THR A 61 -3.55 -3.15 13.81
N ARG A 62 -4.88 -3.04 13.60
CA ARG A 62 -5.48 -2.55 12.36
C ARG A 62 -5.02 -1.14 12.02
N ASP A 63 -5.22 -0.19 12.93
CA ASP A 63 -4.95 1.23 12.68
C ASP A 63 -3.46 1.55 12.53
N ILE A 64 -2.61 1.00 13.40
CA ILE A 64 -1.18 1.35 13.48
C ILE A 64 -0.37 0.62 12.42
N PHE A 65 -0.74 -0.63 12.10
CA PHE A 65 0.05 -1.47 11.22
C PHE A 65 -0.68 -1.82 9.92
N ILE A 66 -1.84 -2.47 9.97
CA ILE A 66 -2.45 -3.04 8.77
C ILE A 66 -2.87 -1.93 7.79
N ASP A 67 -3.58 -0.91 8.26
CA ASP A 67 -4.04 0.22 7.45
C ASP A 67 -2.85 0.99 6.86
N LEU A 68 -1.80 1.20 7.66
CA LEU A 68 -0.56 1.84 7.22
C LEU A 68 0.16 1.02 6.14
N LEU A 69 0.36 -0.27 6.38
CA LEU A 69 1.08 -1.16 5.46
C LEU A 69 0.34 -1.34 4.15
N LEU A 70 -0.99 -1.42 4.20
CA LEU A 70 -1.83 -1.45 3.01
C LEU A 70 -1.70 -0.16 2.21
N LYS A 71 -1.74 1.00 2.88
CA LYS A 71 -1.52 2.30 2.26
C LYS A 71 -0.13 2.43 1.63
N GLU A 72 0.92 1.97 2.32
CA GLU A 72 2.29 1.96 1.81
C GLU A 72 2.44 1.02 0.61
N ALA A 73 1.69 -0.07 0.57
CA ALA A 73 1.60 -0.98 -0.58
C ALA A 73 0.75 -0.44 -1.74
N GLY A 74 0.25 0.79 -1.63
CA GLY A 74 -0.54 1.46 -2.68
C GLY A 74 -2.02 1.12 -2.66
N TRP A 75 -2.51 0.43 -1.62
CA TRP A 75 -3.93 0.17 -1.46
C TRP A 75 -4.62 1.31 -0.72
N ILE A 76 -5.65 1.86 -1.32
CA ILE A 76 -6.41 3.00 -0.83
C ILE A 76 -7.59 2.48 0.00
N LEU A 77 -7.61 2.83 1.28
CA LEU A 77 -8.77 2.64 2.15
C LEU A 77 -9.88 3.58 1.68
N VAL A 78 -10.97 3.03 1.13
CA VAL A 78 -12.17 3.82 0.90
C VAL A 78 -12.92 3.92 2.22
N SER A 79 -12.84 5.10 2.85
CA SER A 79 -13.13 5.37 4.27
C SER A 79 -14.57 5.17 4.74
N THR A 80 -15.42 4.54 3.93
CA THR A 80 -16.79 4.22 4.32
C THR A 80 -16.93 2.71 4.39
N PRO A 81 -16.95 2.13 5.61
CA PRO A 81 -17.31 0.74 5.85
C PRO A 81 -18.61 0.41 5.13
N LEU A 82 -18.69 -0.75 4.45
CA LEU A 82 -19.89 -1.10 3.69
C LEU A 82 -21.13 -1.23 4.57
N ASN A 83 -20.95 -1.63 5.83
CA ASN A 83 -22.02 -1.71 6.82
C ASN A 83 -22.64 -0.35 7.19
N GLN A 84 -22.05 0.76 6.74
CA GLN A 84 -22.50 2.14 6.97
C GLN A 84 -22.80 2.91 5.68
N ARG A 85 -22.75 2.24 4.51
CA ARG A 85 -23.19 2.85 3.24
C ARG A 85 -24.69 2.60 3.06
N GLU A 86 -25.47 3.66 2.88
CA GLU A 86 -26.84 3.52 2.35
C GLU A 86 -26.74 3.23 0.85
N GLY A 87 -27.16 2.03 0.43
CA GLY A 87 -27.18 1.62 -0.98
C GLY A 87 -26.52 0.27 -1.23
N SER A 88 -27.11 -0.52 -2.13
CA SER A 88 -26.52 -1.76 -2.65
C SER A 88 -25.15 -1.46 -3.28
N LEU A 89 -24.19 -2.39 -3.15
CA LEU A 89 -22.85 -2.36 -3.76
C LEU A 89 -22.83 -1.97 -5.26
N SER A 90 -23.99 -2.05 -5.93
CA SER A 90 -24.23 -1.70 -7.33
C SER A 90 -24.43 -0.20 -7.60
N GLU A 91 -24.73 0.64 -6.61
CA GLU A 91 -25.13 2.05 -6.81
C GLU A 91 -24.13 3.06 -6.25
N VAL A 92 -23.29 2.65 -5.29
CA VAL A 92 -22.27 3.52 -4.71
C VAL A 92 -20.98 3.41 -5.52
N GLU A 93 -20.92 4.29 -6.51
CA GLU A 93 -19.72 4.74 -7.22
C GLU A 93 -19.21 3.80 -8.31
N GLY A 94 -19.62 4.14 -9.55
CA GLY A 94 -18.79 3.86 -10.71
C GLY A 94 -17.36 4.31 -10.43
N ASN A 95 -16.44 3.35 -10.42
CA ASN A 95 -15.01 3.44 -10.13
C ASN A 95 -14.53 2.94 -8.76
N ILE A 96 -14.96 1.75 -8.32
CA ILE A 96 -14.05 0.86 -7.59
C ILE A 96 -12.99 0.35 -8.59
N LYS A 97 -12.12 1.26 -9.05
CA LYS A 97 -11.01 0.95 -9.97
C LYS A 97 -9.77 0.71 -9.13
N GLY A 98 -9.37 -0.55 -9.00
CA GLY A 98 -7.99 -1.01 -8.83
C GLY A 98 -7.23 -0.43 -7.64
N GLY A 99 -7.03 -1.26 -6.62
CA GLY A 99 -6.22 -0.85 -5.46
C GLY A 99 -7.05 -0.27 -4.33
N THR A 100 -8.35 -0.56 -4.24
CA THR A 100 -9.21 -0.12 -3.13
C THR A 100 -9.47 -1.24 -2.12
N ILE A 101 -9.70 -0.86 -0.87
CA ILE A 101 -9.98 -1.79 0.24
C ILE A 101 -11.34 -1.52 0.85
N SER A 102 -12.12 -2.58 1.08
CA SER A 102 -13.31 -2.53 1.94
C SER A 102 -12.99 -3.13 3.31
N SER A 103 -13.29 -2.40 4.38
CA SER A 103 -13.22 -2.92 5.75
C SER A 103 -14.56 -3.49 6.21
N GLU A 104 -14.52 -4.51 7.06
CA GLU A 104 -15.71 -5.15 7.68
C GLU A 104 -16.74 -5.60 6.64
N PHE A 105 -16.28 -6.29 5.60
CA PHE A 105 -17.12 -6.72 4.48
C PHE A 105 -18.04 -7.87 4.91
N PRO A 106 -19.37 -7.72 4.83
CA PRO A 106 -20.29 -8.79 5.19
C PRO A 106 -20.26 -9.92 4.17
N VAL A 107 -20.20 -11.16 4.64
CA VAL A 107 -20.31 -12.38 3.81
C VAL A 107 -21.46 -13.24 4.28
N THR A 108 -22.00 -14.03 3.35
CA THR A 108 -23.04 -15.04 3.59
C THR A 108 -22.51 -16.41 3.18
N GLY A 109 -23.18 -17.51 3.57
CA GLY A 109 -22.72 -18.87 3.27
C GLY A 109 -21.70 -19.43 4.27
N MET A 110 -21.38 -18.68 5.33
CA MET A 110 -20.45 -19.12 6.37
C MET A 110 -20.94 -20.40 7.06
N PRO A 111 -20.07 -21.40 7.32
CA PRO A 111 -20.45 -22.63 8.01
C PRO A 111 -20.54 -22.41 9.53
N ASN A 112 -21.40 -21.49 9.95
CA ASN A 112 -21.73 -21.19 11.33
C ASN A 112 -23.26 -21.12 11.51
N SER A 113 -23.73 -20.90 12.73
CA SER A 113 -25.17 -20.91 13.05
C SER A 113 -25.95 -19.79 12.36
N SER A 114 -25.32 -18.66 12.05
CA SER A 114 -26.00 -17.52 11.40
C SER A 114 -25.94 -17.56 9.88
N GLY A 115 -25.05 -18.38 9.29
CA GLY A 115 -24.78 -18.37 7.85
C GLY A 115 -24.09 -17.10 7.37
N THR A 116 -23.61 -16.24 8.28
CA THR A 116 -23.07 -14.90 7.98
C THR A 116 -21.74 -14.65 8.69
N GLY A 117 -20.93 -13.74 8.16
CA GLY A 117 -19.67 -13.32 8.77
C GLY A 117 -19.23 -11.94 8.28
N PHE A 118 -18.11 -11.45 8.82
CA PHE A 118 -17.50 -10.18 8.41
C PHE A 118 -16.00 -10.38 8.21
N VAL A 119 -15.52 -10.03 7.01
CA VAL A 119 -14.09 -10.03 6.68
C VAL A 119 -13.49 -8.70 7.10
N ASP A 120 -12.36 -8.71 7.81
CA ASP A 120 -11.73 -7.46 8.26
C ASP A 120 -11.35 -6.55 7.10
N TYR A 121 -10.78 -7.13 6.03
CA TYR A 121 -10.52 -6.43 4.77
C TYR A 121 -10.72 -7.29 3.54
N VAL A 122 -11.29 -6.70 2.48
CA VAL A 122 -11.31 -7.25 1.12
C VAL A 122 -10.55 -6.30 0.19
N LEU A 123 -9.58 -6.85 -0.54
CA LEU A 123 -8.77 -6.13 -1.52
C LEU A 123 -9.36 -6.37 -2.92
N TRP A 124 -9.66 -5.29 -3.63
CA TRP A 124 -10.33 -5.35 -4.93
C TRP A 124 -9.39 -5.10 -6.10
N GLY A 125 -9.50 -5.96 -7.11
CA GLY A 125 -8.83 -5.80 -8.40
C GLY A 125 -9.35 -4.59 -9.17
N ASP A 126 -8.60 -4.21 -10.20
CA ASP A 126 -9.01 -3.19 -11.16
C ASP A 126 -10.19 -3.63 -12.03
N ASP A 127 -10.43 -4.93 -12.11
CA ASP A 127 -11.60 -5.55 -12.70
C ASP A 127 -12.83 -5.59 -11.78
N GLY A 128 -12.72 -5.04 -10.56
CA GLY A 128 -13.79 -5.02 -9.57
C GLY A 128 -14.05 -6.38 -8.89
N LYS A 129 -13.17 -7.37 -9.06
CA LYS A 129 -13.28 -8.67 -8.39
C LYS A 129 -12.44 -8.72 -7.11
N PRO A 130 -12.82 -9.55 -6.11
CA PRO A 130 -12.01 -9.72 -4.92
C PRO A 130 -10.69 -10.42 -5.31
N LEU A 131 -9.57 -9.82 -4.92
CA LEU A 131 -8.23 -10.39 -5.12
C LEU A 131 -7.73 -11.12 -3.88
N ALA A 132 -8.03 -10.58 -2.70
CA ALA A 132 -7.61 -11.15 -1.44
C ALA A 132 -8.53 -10.74 -0.29
N VAL A 133 -8.51 -11.56 0.76
CA VAL A 133 -9.08 -11.26 2.07
C VAL A 133 -7.94 -11.16 3.08
N VAL A 134 -8.08 -10.26 4.05
CA VAL A 134 -7.16 -10.14 5.18
C VAL A 134 -7.95 -10.32 6.46
N GLU A 135 -7.47 -11.22 7.32
CA GLU A 135 -7.96 -11.44 8.69
C GLU A 135 -6.96 -10.81 9.66
N ALA A 136 -7.42 -9.86 10.46
CA ALA A 136 -6.63 -9.19 11.47
C ALA A 136 -6.50 -10.06 12.73
N LYS A 137 -5.33 -9.96 13.37
CA LYS A 137 -5.06 -10.50 14.70
C LYS A 137 -4.20 -9.51 15.46
N ARG A 138 -4.21 -9.60 16.78
CA ARG A 138 -3.27 -8.85 17.64
C ARG A 138 -1.84 -9.20 17.27
N THR A 139 -0.93 -8.23 17.30
CA THR A 139 0.50 -8.44 16.97
C THR A 139 1.18 -9.54 17.80
N ARG A 140 0.69 -9.80 19.02
CA ARG A 140 1.21 -10.83 19.94
C ARG A 140 0.65 -12.23 19.69
N THR A 141 -0.32 -12.39 18.79
CA THR A 141 -0.95 -13.67 18.47
C THR A 141 -0.33 -14.25 17.19
N ASP A 142 -0.23 -15.58 17.09
CA ASP A 142 0.22 -16.21 15.83
C ASP A 142 -0.77 -15.87 14.70
N PRO A 143 -0.31 -15.24 13.59
CA PRO A 143 -1.17 -14.93 12.45
C PRO A 143 -1.85 -16.18 11.86
N ARG A 144 -1.26 -17.37 12.02
CA ARG A 144 -1.84 -18.64 11.55
C ARG A 144 -3.13 -19.03 12.27
N SER A 145 -3.37 -18.49 13.47
CA SER A 145 -4.63 -18.73 14.19
C SER A 145 -5.86 -18.24 13.42
N GLY A 146 -5.72 -17.26 12.52
CA GLY A 146 -6.78 -16.77 11.63
C GLY A 146 -6.87 -17.49 10.27
N GLN A 147 -5.97 -18.45 9.97
CA GLN A 147 -5.86 -19.05 8.64
C GLN A 147 -7.15 -19.76 8.22
N GLN A 148 -7.76 -20.53 9.12
CA GLN A 148 -9.01 -21.23 8.82
C GLN A 148 -10.16 -20.24 8.57
N GLN A 149 -10.20 -19.13 9.32
CA GLN A 149 -11.22 -18.11 9.17
C GLN A 149 -11.08 -17.39 7.82
N ALA A 150 -9.85 -16.98 7.45
CA ALA A 150 -9.57 -16.40 6.14
C ALA A 150 -9.93 -17.36 4.99
N LYS A 151 -9.68 -18.66 5.14
CA LYS A 151 -10.10 -19.67 4.16
C LYS A 151 -11.61 -19.73 4.02
N LEU A 152 -12.34 -19.79 5.15
CA LEU A 152 -13.80 -19.83 5.12
C LEU A 152 -14.38 -18.61 4.42
N TYR A 153 -13.81 -17.42 4.62
CA TYR A 153 -14.23 -16.22 3.92
C TYR A 153 -13.96 -16.25 2.41
N ALA A 154 -12.82 -16.83 2.00
CA ALA A 154 -12.51 -16.98 0.58
C ALA A 154 -13.39 -18.04 -0.13
N ASP A 155 -13.97 -18.98 0.63
CA ASP A 155 -14.84 -20.05 0.12
C ASP A 155 -16.34 -19.67 0.12
N CYS A 156 -16.71 -18.47 0.61
CA CYS A 156 -18.10 -17.98 0.66
C CYS A 156 -18.62 -17.47 -0.69
#